data_AF-A0A7S0ZPS0-F1
#
_entry.id   AF-A0A7S0ZPS0-F1
#
_cell.length_a   1.000
_cell.length_b   1.000
_cell.length_c   1.000
_cell.angle_alpha   90.00
_cell.angle_beta   90.00
_cell.angle_gamma   90.00
#
_symmetry.space_group_name_H-M   'P 1'
#
loop_
_entity.id
_entity.type
_entity.pdbx_description
1 polymer ?
#
loop_
_entity_poly.entity_id
_entity_poly.type
_entity_poly.pdbx_seq_one_letter_code
_entity_poly.pdbx_strand_id
1 'polypeptide(L)'
;EFEQQLVRLMSLCNALMFAELGEVDTGLGRSAQQAALCFPLMDLRSLDNAAVKALSGRPMQAETAFQWIKNIVTRQVKNGVLSIPPPLLTRAYQELDQCMATYHLAHKLATVPFPFPYAVTIETLLLAHTVVT
;
A
#
# COMPACT_ATOMS: atom_id res chain seq x y z
N GLU A 1 -21.21 -0.72 12.72
CA GLU A 1 -21.03 -0.17 11.35
C GLU A 1 -19.64 0.41 11.10
N PHE A 2 -19.13 1.32 11.95
CA PHE A 2 -17.79 1.90 11.80
C PHE A 2 -16.66 0.86 11.66
N GLU A 3 -16.60 -0.13 12.56
CA GLU A 3 -15.55 -1.16 12.55
C GLU A 3 -15.54 -1.95 11.23
N GLN A 4 -16.72 -2.30 10.72
CA GLN A 4 -16.85 -3.00 9.44
C GLN A 4 -16.38 -2.13 8.26
N GLN A 5 -16.72 -0.84 8.25
CA GLN A 5 -16.23 0.09 7.24
C GLN A 5 -14.71 0.26 7.30
N LEU A 6 -14.15 0.37 8.51
CA LEU A 6 -12.71 0.49 8.73
C LEU A 6 -11.96 -0.75 8.24
N VAL A 7 -12.41 -1.95 8.60
CA VAL A 7 -11.77 -3.22 8.20
C VAL A 7 -11.80 -3.39 6.67
N ARG A 8 -12.92 -3.04 6.03
CA ARG A 8 -13.05 -3.09 4.57
C ARG A 8 -12.10 -2.11 3.87
N LEU A 9 -11.99 -0.88 4.37
CA LEU A 9 -11.03 0.09 3.84
C LEU A 9 -9.58 -0.32 4.07
N MET A 10 -9.26 -0.94 5.20
CA MET A 10 -7.94 -1.51 5.46
C MET A 10 -7.64 -2.66 4.48
N SER A 11 -8.60 -3.54 4.20
CA SER A 11 -8.46 -4.59 3.20
C SER A 11 -8.22 -4.02 1.79
N LEU A 12 -8.97 -2.97 1.40
CA LEU A 12 -8.76 -2.27 0.13
C LEU A 12 -7.39 -1.60 0.05
N CYS A 13 -6.98 -0.89 1.10
CA CYS A 13 -5.70 -0.20 1.19
C CYS A 13 -4.54 -1.19 1.02
N ASN A 14 -4.58 -2.31 1.74
CA ASN A 14 -3.57 -3.36 1.66
C ASN A 14 -3.49 -4.01 0.26
N ALA A 15 -4.64 -4.25 -0.37
CA ALA A 15 -4.68 -4.78 -1.75
C ALA A 15 -4.09 -3.79 -2.77
N LEU A 16 -4.36 -2.48 -2.60
CA LEU A 16 -3.77 -1.43 -3.45
C LEU A 16 -2.25 -1.33 -3.25
N MET A 17 -1.78 -1.39 -2.01
CA MET A 17 -0.34 -1.40 -1.71
C MET A 17 0.37 -2.57 -2.39
N PHE A 18 -0.18 -3.79 -2.30
CA PHE A 18 0.42 -4.95 -2.95
C PHE A 18 0.32 -4.91 -4.47
N ALA A 19 -0.78 -4.37 -5.02
CA ALA A 19 -0.92 -4.19 -6.45
C ALA A 19 0.15 -3.23 -7.00
N GLU A 20 0.35 -2.08 -6.34
CA GLU A 20 1.36 -1.10 -6.73
C GLU A 20 2.79 -1.68 -6.61
N LEU A 21 3.08 -2.47 -5.57
CA LEU A 21 4.37 -3.16 -5.43
C LEU A 21 4.60 -4.24 -6.50
N GLY A 22 3.56 -4.99 -6.86
CA GLY A 22 3.63 -6.09 -7.83
C GLY A 22 3.64 -5.66 -9.30
N GLU A 23 3.12 -4.47 -9.62
CA GLU A 23 3.20 -3.91 -10.98
C GLU A 23 4.64 -3.62 -11.41
N VAL A 24 5.52 -3.35 -10.45
CA VAL A 24 6.95 -3.12 -10.71
C VAL A 24 7.63 -4.35 -11.32
N ASP A 25 7.23 -5.57 -10.92
CA ASP A 25 7.83 -6.83 -11.40
C ASP A 25 7.26 -7.31 -12.74
N THR A 26 6.03 -6.91 -13.10
CA THR A 26 5.32 -7.54 -14.22
C THR A 26 5.37 -6.76 -15.53
N GLY A 27 5.65 -5.45 -15.53
CA GLY A 27 5.79 -4.63 -16.75
C GLY A 27 4.55 -4.58 -17.68
N LEU A 28 3.51 -5.33 -17.32
CA LEU A 28 2.20 -5.38 -17.97
C LEU A 28 1.43 -4.19 -17.41
N GLY A 29 1.20 -3.16 -18.22
CA GLY A 29 0.42 -1.96 -17.89
C GLY A 29 -1.06 -2.22 -17.59
N ARG A 30 -1.35 -3.18 -16.70
CA ARG A 30 -2.61 -3.26 -15.97
C ARG A 30 -2.68 -2.02 -15.08
N SER A 31 -3.89 -1.54 -14.84
CA SER A 31 -4.10 -0.48 -13.87
C SER A 31 -4.08 -1.07 -12.47
N ALA A 32 -3.43 -0.41 -11.51
CA ALA A 32 -3.30 -0.87 -10.12
C ALA A 32 -4.61 -1.37 -9.50
N GLN A 33 -5.74 -0.82 -9.92
CA GLN A 33 -7.07 -1.28 -9.52
C GLN A 33 -7.46 -2.66 -10.06
N GLN A 34 -7.11 -3.02 -11.30
CA GLN A 34 -7.33 -4.36 -11.84
C GLN A 34 -6.46 -5.40 -11.14
N ALA A 35 -5.23 -5.04 -10.79
CA ALA A 35 -4.34 -5.89 -10.00
C ALA A 35 -4.82 -6.01 -8.54
N ALA A 36 -5.36 -4.94 -7.95
CA ALA A 36 -5.93 -4.96 -6.61
C ALA A 36 -7.14 -5.91 -6.50
N LEU A 37 -7.98 -6.00 -7.55
CA LEU A 37 -9.09 -6.94 -7.63
C LEU A 37 -8.65 -8.42 -7.70
N CYS A 38 -7.37 -8.70 -7.99
CA CYS A 38 -6.82 -10.06 -7.91
C CYS A 38 -6.58 -10.51 -6.47
N PHE A 39 -6.55 -9.59 -5.50
CA PHE A 39 -6.44 -9.93 -4.09
C PHE A 39 -7.82 -10.20 -3.46
N PRO A 40 -7.89 -11.10 -2.46
CA PRO A 40 -9.14 -11.35 -1.74
C PRO A 40 -9.55 -10.10 -0.95
N LEU A 41 -10.48 -9.34 -1.51
CA LEU A 41 -11.01 -8.10 -0.93
C LEU A 41 -12.25 -8.37 -0.08
N MET A 42 -12.29 -7.77 1.11
CA MET A 42 -13.47 -7.85 1.98
C MET A 42 -14.57 -6.89 1.48
N ASP A 43 -15.64 -7.45 0.91
CA ASP A 43 -16.89 -6.81 0.47
C ASP A 43 -16.79 -5.33 0.01
N LEU A 44 -16.36 -5.14 -1.25
CA LEU A 44 -16.29 -3.83 -1.90
C LEU A 44 -17.65 -3.15 -2.11
N ARG A 45 -18.75 -3.91 -2.19
CA ARG A 45 -20.05 -3.39 -2.65
C ARG A 45 -20.67 -2.39 -1.68
N SER A 46 -20.23 -2.45 -0.43
CA SER A 46 -20.63 -1.54 0.65
C SER A 46 -19.88 -0.21 0.67
N LEU A 47 -18.75 -0.12 -0.03
CA LEU A 47 -18.04 1.14 -0.24
C LEU A 47 -18.73 1.90 -1.36
N ASP A 48 -18.73 3.23 -1.24
CA ASP A 48 -19.34 4.09 -2.26
C ASP A 48 -18.65 3.82 -3.61
N ASN A 49 -19.39 3.19 -4.53
CA ASN A 49 -18.87 2.79 -5.84
C ASN A 49 -18.35 4.01 -6.64
N ALA A 50 -18.88 5.21 -6.37
CA ALA A 50 -18.37 6.44 -6.95
C ALA A 50 -16.96 6.77 -6.43
N ALA A 51 -16.70 6.60 -5.13
CA ALA A 51 -15.38 6.80 -4.54
C ALA A 51 -14.38 5.76 -5.06
N VAL A 52 -14.76 4.47 -5.12
CA VAL A 52 -13.90 3.41 -5.66
C VAL A 52 -13.61 3.62 -7.16
N LYS A 53 -14.56 4.14 -7.92
CA LYS A 53 -14.35 4.53 -9.31
C LYS A 53 -13.46 5.78 -9.43
N ALA A 54 -13.49 6.70 -8.46
CA ALA A 54 -12.60 7.86 -8.43
C ALA A 54 -11.13 7.50 -8.14
N LEU A 55 -10.85 6.30 -7.59
CA LEU A 55 -9.49 5.76 -7.50
C LEU A 55 -8.97 5.31 -8.88
N SER A 56 -9.87 4.92 -9.79
CA SER A 56 -9.50 4.49 -11.13
C SER A 56 -8.83 5.63 -11.90
N GLY A 57 -7.54 5.45 -12.22
CA GLY A 57 -6.77 6.39 -13.05
C GLY A 57 -6.04 7.51 -12.30
N ARG A 58 -5.99 7.49 -10.96
CA ARG A 58 -5.10 8.38 -10.19
C ARG A 58 -3.77 7.70 -9.89
N PRO A 59 -2.64 8.43 -9.91
CA PRO A 59 -1.42 7.98 -9.25
C PRO A 59 -1.64 7.99 -7.73
N MET A 60 -0.96 7.10 -7.00
CA MET A 60 -0.98 7.04 -5.52
C MET A 60 -2.36 6.63 -4.95
N GLN A 61 -2.85 5.44 -5.34
CA GLN A 61 -4.17 4.95 -4.94
C GLN A 61 -4.14 4.45 -3.50
N ALA A 62 -3.04 3.81 -3.09
CA ALA A 62 -2.82 3.35 -1.72
C ALA A 62 -2.89 4.51 -0.70
N GLU A 63 -2.24 5.64 -1.00
CA GLU A 63 -2.21 6.84 -0.16
C GLU A 63 -3.59 7.48 -0.04
N THR A 64 -4.36 7.47 -1.13
CA THR A 64 -5.74 7.98 -1.13
C THR A 64 -6.63 7.12 -0.22
N ALA A 65 -6.52 5.79 -0.29
CA ALA A 65 -7.26 4.88 0.59
C ALA A 65 -6.85 5.05 2.07
N PHE A 66 -5.56 5.24 2.34
CA PHE A 66 -5.05 5.53 3.68
C PHE A 66 -5.59 6.86 4.24
N GLN A 67 -5.68 7.90 3.40
CA GLN A 67 -6.27 9.16 3.81
C GLN A 67 -7.75 9.01 4.18
N TRP A 68 -8.51 8.17 3.46
CA TRP A 68 -9.91 7.89 3.79
C TRP A 68 -10.05 7.19 5.15
N ILE A 69 -9.14 6.26 5.46
CA ILE A 69 -9.07 5.62 6.77
C ILE A 69 -8.88 6.67 7.87
N LYS A 70 -7.86 7.55 7.76
CA LYS A 70 -7.62 8.61 8.76
C LYS A 70 -8.80 9.56 8.90
N ASN A 71 -9.46 9.91 7.79
CA ASN A 71 -10.64 10.77 7.80
C ASN A 71 -11.82 10.15 8.54
N ILE A 72 -12.08 8.86 8.34
CA ILE A 72 -13.16 8.13 9.00
C ILE A 72 -12.88 8.00 10.50
N VAL A 73 -11.65 7.66 10.89
CA VAL A 73 -11.25 7.63 12.31
C VAL A 73 -11.42 9.03 12.95
N THR A 74 -10.95 10.09 12.30
CA THR A 74 -11.10 11.47 12.81
C THR A 74 -12.56 11.88 12.96
N ARG A 75 -13.42 11.52 12.01
CA ARG A 75 -14.86 11.82 12.06
C ARG A 75 -15.52 11.12 13.26
N GLN A 76 -15.16 9.87 13.53
CA GLN A 76 -15.75 9.09 14.62
C GLN A 76 -15.26 9.50 16.01
N VAL A 77 -14.05 10.05 16.10
CA VAL A 77 -13.57 10.74 17.30
C VAL A 77 -14.43 11.98 17.57
N LYS A 78 -14.70 12.82 16.54
CA LYS A 78 -15.55 14.02 16.69
C LYS A 78 -17.00 13.69 17.04
N ASN A 79 -17.53 12.59 16.52
CA ASN A 79 -18.89 12.12 16.80
C ASN A 79 -19.04 11.46 18.19
N GLY A 80 -17.95 11.34 18.97
CA GLY A 80 -17.96 10.74 20.30
C GLY A 80 -18.09 9.21 20.31
N VAL A 81 -18.14 8.57 19.14
CA VAL A 81 -18.15 7.09 19.01
C VAL A 81 -16.82 6.51 19.49
N LEU A 82 -15.71 7.22 19.22
CA LEU A 82 -14.38 6.88 19.71
C LEU A 82 -14.01 7.76 20.92
N SER A 83 -14.56 7.42 22.10
CA SER A 83 -14.28 8.14 23.36
C SER A 83 -13.01 7.62 24.02
N ILE A 84 -11.87 7.81 23.34
CA ILE A 84 -10.54 7.36 23.79
C ILE A 84 -9.73 8.60 24.19
N PRO A 85 -8.94 8.57 25.28
CA PRO A 85 -8.12 9.71 25.66
C PRO A 85 -7.08 10.05 24.57
N PRO A 86 -6.76 11.35 24.37
CA PRO A 86 -5.90 11.81 23.28
C PRO A 86 -4.56 11.07 23.12
N PRO A 87 -3.82 10.70 24.19
CA PRO A 87 -2.53 10.01 24.06
C PRO A 87 -2.62 8.63 23.37
N LEU A 88 -3.70 7.88 23.61
CA LEU A 88 -3.89 6.56 22.99
C LEU A 88 -4.26 6.70 21.51
N LEU A 89 -5.08 7.71 21.18
CA LEU A 89 -5.44 8.01 19.81
C LEU A 89 -4.22 8.44 18.99
N THR A 90 -3.35 9.29 19.56
CA THR A 90 -2.09 9.67 18.93
C THR A 90 -1.22 8.45 18.64
N ARG A 91 -1.11 7.51 19.58
CA ARG A 91 -0.36 6.27 19.36
C ARG A 91 -0.94 5.44 18.21
N ALA A 92 -2.27 5.32 18.11
CA ALA A 92 -2.90 4.62 16.99
C ALA A 92 -2.60 5.29 15.63
N TYR A 93 -2.60 6.63 15.57
CA TYR A 93 -2.19 7.35 14.36
C TYR A 93 -0.71 7.15 14.02
N GLN A 94 0.17 7.11 15.02
CA GLN A 94 1.60 6.84 14.81
C GLN A 94 1.83 5.45 14.22
N GLU A 95 1.14 4.42 14.72
CA GLU A 95 1.22 3.07 14.15
C GLU A 95 0.72 3.01 12.70
N LEU A 96 -0.39 3.71 12.39
CA LEU A 96 -0.89 3.84 11.02
C LEU A 96 0.13 4.55 10.12
N ASP A 97 0.72 5.65 10.57
CA ASP A 97 1.70 6.41 9.80
C ASP A 97 3.00 5.61 9.59
N GLN A 98 3.40 4.81 10.58
CA GLN A 98 4.53 3.88 10.47
C GLN A 98 4.27 2.79 9.42
N CYS A 99 3.03 2.30 9.29
CA CYS A 99 2.64 1.37 8.24
C CYS A 99 2.87 2.00 6.84
N MET A 100 2.42 3.23 6.63
CA MET A 100 2.61 3.94 5.36
C MET A 100 4.10 4.24 5.08
N ALA A 101 4.88 4.61 6.09
CA ALA A 101 6.32 4.77 5.94
C ALA A 101 7.02 3.48 5.50
N THR A 102 6.63 2.35 6.08
CA THR A 102 7.16 1.02 5.72
C THR A 102 6.78 0.65 4.28
N TYR A 103 5.54 0.93 3.86
CA TYR A 103 5.11 0.77 2.47
C TYR A 103 5.98 1.57 1.50
N HIS A 104 6.23 2.86 1.77
CA HIS A 104 7.06 3.69 0.90
C HIS A 104 8.52 3.20 0.82
N LEU A 105 9.07 2.63 1.90
CA LEU A 105 10.39 2.00 1.86
C LEU A 105 10.40 0.76 0.97
N ALA A 106 9.38 -0.09 1.08
CA ALA A 106 9.23 -1.26 0.20
C ALA A 106 9.06 -0.85 -1.27
N HIS A 107 8.26 0.19 -1.53
CA HIS A 107 8.06 0.72 -2.88
C HIS A 107 9.35 1.29 -3.46
N LYS A 108 10.17 2.00 -2.67
CA LYS A 108 11.50 2.45 -3.09
C LYS A 108 12.42 1.28 -3.43
N LEU A 109 12.40 0.21 -2.61
CA LEU A 109 13.21 -0.97 -2.86
C LEU A 109 12.80 -1.69 -4.15
N ALA A 110 11.50 -1.77 -4.43
CA ALA A 110 10.99 -2.35 -5.66
C ALA A 110 11.33 -1.49 -6.89
N THR A 111 11.16 -0.16 -6.79
CA THR A 111 11.29 0.75 -7.93
C THR A 111 12.70 1.18 -8.26
N VAL A 112 13.62 1.17 -7.30
CA VAL A 112 15.01 1.56 -7.54
C VAL A 112 15.80 0.35 -8.05
N PRO A 113 16.21 0.32 -9.33
CA PRO A 113 16.97 -0.80 -9.85
C PRO A 113 18.36 -0.85 -9.20
N PHE A 114 18.89 -2.07 -9.07
CA PHE A 114 20.25 -2.26 -8.57
C PHE A 114 21.26 -1.56 -9.49
N PRO A 115 22.29 -0.87 -8.97
CA PRO A 115 23.17 -0.10 -9.82
C PRO A 115 23.94 -1.00 -10.77
N PHE A 116 23.86 -0.69 -12.07
CA PHE A 116 24.45 -1.48 -13.14
C PHE A 116 25.93 -1.83 -12.94
N PRO A 117 26.82 -0.91 -12.49
CA PRO A 117 28.23 -1.22 -12.31
C PRO A 117 28.46 -2.37 -11.32
N TYR A 118 27.69 -2.40 -10.23
CA TYR A 118 27.82 -3.47 -9.23
C TYR A 118 27.36 -4.81 -9.81
N ALA A 119 26.29 -4.83 -10.61
CA ALA A 119 25.79 -6.05 -11.25
C ALA A 119 26.88 -6.68 -12.13
N VAL A 120 27.51 -5.86 -12.98
CA VAL A 120 28.59 -6.30 -13.88
C VAL A 120 29.79 -6.82 -13.08
N THR A 121 30.21 -6.14 -12.00
CA THR A 121 31.33 -6.62 -11.19
C THR A 121 31.05 -7.98 -10.51
N ILE A 122 29.82 -8.19 -10.03
CA ILE A 122 29.44 -9.45 -9.39
C ILE A 122 29.38 -10.58 -10.43
N GLU A 123 28.78 -10.33 -11.59
CA GLU A 123 28.67 -11.30 -12.69
C GLU A 123 30.06 -11.70 -13.22
N THR A 124 30.92 -10.73 -13.49
CA THR A 124 32.30 -10.99 -13.97
C THR A 124 33.13 -11.76 -12.94
N LEU A 125 33.01 -11.44 -11.65
CA LEU A 125 33.68 -12.16 -10.57
C LEU A 125 33.19 -13.60 -10.46
N LEU A 126 31.87 -13.82 -10.53
CA LEU A 126 31.26 -15.15 -10.51
C LEU A 126 31.73 -16.00 -11.70
N LEU A 127 31.72 -15.43 -12.92
CA LEU A 127 32.22 -16.12 -14.11
C LEU A 127 33.70 -16.48 -14.00
N ALA A 128 34.53 -15.56 -13.52
CA ALA A 128 35.94 -15.83 -13.28
C ALA A 128 36.15 -16.96 -12.26
N HIS A 129 35.37 -16.95 -11.17
CA HIS A 129 35.44 -18.00 -10.15
C HIS A 129 35.04 -19.37 -10.71
N THR A 130 33.96 -19.45 -11.49
CA THR A 130 33.47 -20.69 -12.13
C THR A 130 34.43 -21.23 -13.20
N VAL A 131 35.25 -20.39 -13.84
CA VAL A 131 36.24 -20.84 -14.83
C VAL A 131 37.55 -21.29 -14.16
N VAL A 132 37.94 -20.65 -13.06
CA VAL A 132 39.22 -20.92 -12.37
C VAL A 132 39.11 -22.07 -11.36
N THR A 133 37.93 -22.27 -10.74
CA THR A 133 37.65 -23.31 -9.74
C THR A 133 36.87 -24.46 -10.37
#